data_AF-A0A1F5X0F7-F1
#
_entry.id   AF-A0A1F5X0F7-F1
#
_cell.length_a   1.000
_cell.length_b   1.000
_cell.length_c   1.000
_cell.angle_alpha   90.00
_cell.angle_beta   90.00
_cell.angle_gamma   90.00
#
_symmetry.space_group_name_H-M   'P 1'
#
loop_
_entity.id
_entity.type
_entity.pdbx_description
1 polymer ?
#
loop_
_entity_poly.entity_id
_entity_poly.type
_entity_poly.pdbx_seq_one_letter_code
_entity_poly.pdbx_strand_id
1 'polypeptide(L)'
;MVGTLFANPIFLGGLFFLARAWSIWLPIVLGFIFWSAWTGYVRGYFMSNTKWILLEIKVPREQTKSPKAMESILAGINGTNRLGNMWERYWNGWLTAWFSLEIVGDATGVHFYVRAPEFFKRMVESQIYAQYPACEIRVAEDYTKETPPAMPTKGWTVWGSEYIHTKPDAYPIRTYEDFELVGISSKEEDTKIDPLSSLVEFFGTFKGSERMWLQMVVRAAGEGWIKEGQAVVDKLGGKKTEGHKPLLGQIVGVVDDIIGGVAGSAPPEKSQKPEKFSAGFFGLSPGVIETLKALERNMQKIGFEVGIRWVYLAKNEDYNALAIPAINGIFKQFASPNLNGFKLNGKVTTSIDYVFKKTRLAYRQKRLYNAYRWRSFFHPPYRGKTIVLSSEELATIYHFPGMVVAAPKMERIEAKRGAAPPNLPI
;
A
#
# COMPACT_ATOMS: atom_id res chain seq x y z
N MET A 1 9.96 -1.96 46.98
CA MET A 1 10.27 -0.67 46.31
C MET A 1 9.04 0.18 45.99
N VAL A 2 7.88 -0.39 45.59
CA VAL A 2 6.67 0.43 45.33
C VAL A 2 6.00 0.95 46.62
N GLY A 3 6.00 0.16 47.71
CA GLY A 3 5.37 0.54 48.98
C GLY A 3 6.04 1.70 49.73
N THR A 4 7.33 1.96 49.50
CA THR A 4 8.08 3.06 50.14
C THR A 4 7.94 4.39 49.39
N LEU A 5 7.47 4.37 48.14
CA LEU A 5 7.35 5.56 47.31
C LEU A 5 6.14 6.41 47.73
N PHE A 6 5.01 5.76 48.01
CA PHE A 6 3.77 6.42 48.45
C PHE A 6 3.76 6.81 49.93
N ALA A 7 4.74 6.35 50.73
CA ALA A 7 4.96 6.78 52.11
C ALA A 7 5.95 7.94 52.22
N ASN A 8 6.61 8.33 51.12
CA ASN A 8 7.59 9.41 51.11
C ASN A 8 6.86 10.77 51.08
N PRO A 9 7.07 11.65 52.09
CA PRO A 9 6.38 12.94 52.19
C PRO A 9 6.73 13.90 51.04
N ILE A 10 7.92 13.77 50.44
CA ILE A 10 8.32 14.56 49.25
C ILE A 10 7.50 14.13 48.03
N PHE A 11 7.28 12.82 47.86
CA PHE A 11 6.47 12.28 46.76
C PHE A 11 5.00 12.66 46.92
N LEU A 12 4.44 12.51 48.12
CA LEU A 12 3.07 12.93 48.44
C LEU A 12 2.88 14.45 48.29
N GLY A 13 3.86 15.24 48.73
CA GLY A 13 3.87 16.70 48.55
C GLY A 13 3.91 17.11 47.08
N GLY A 14 4.71 16.42 46.27
CA GLY A 14 4.74 16.61 44.81
C GLY A 14 3.41 16.27 44.14
N LEU A 15 2.76 15.17 44.54
CA LEU A 15 1.45 14.77 44.03
C LEU A 15 0.36 15.78 44.41
N PHE A 16 0.39 16.29 45.64
CA PHE A 16 -0.51 17.33 46.13
C PHE A 16 -0.31 18.66 45.38
N PHE A 17 0.94 19.05 45.13
CA PHE A 17 1.26 20.22 44.32
C PHE A 17 0.74 20.08 42.88
N LEU A 18 0.98 18.93 42.23
CA LEU A 18 0.44 18.64 40.89
C LEU A 18 -1.08 18.68 40.89
N ALA A 19 -1.75 18.06 41.86
CA ALA A 19 -3.20 18.09 41.98
C ALA A 19 -3.74 19.53 42.15
N ARG A 20 -3.02 20.40 42.89
CA ARG A 20 -3.41 21.80 43.07
C ARG A 20 -3.13 22.68 41.86
N ALA A 21 -2.13 22.32 41.04
CA ALA A 21 -1.82 22.94 39.76
C ALA A 21 -2.73 22.48 38.61
N TRP A 22 -3.88 21.86 38.91
CA TRP A 22 -4.83 21.35 37.90
C TRP A 22 -5.28 22.43 36.91
N SER A 23 -5.42 23.68 37.34
CA SER A 23 -5.77 24.79 36.45
C SER A 23 -4.75 25.05 35.34
N ILE A 24 -3.51 24.56 35.48
CA ILE A 24 -2.44 24.69 34.48
C ILE A 24 -2.39 23.47 33.56
N TRP A 25 -2.32 22.25 34.12
CA TRP A 25 -2.17 21.04 33.29
C TRP A 25 -3.49 20.52 32.72
N LEU A 26 -4.63 20.71 33.42
CA LEU A 26 -5.92 20.18 32.98
C LEU A 26 -6.38 20.81 31.66
N PRO A 27 -6.31 22.14 31.44
CA PRO A 27 -6.67 22.73 30.15
C PRO A 27 -5.80 22.22 29.00
N ILE A 28 -4.51 21.95 29.24
CA ILE A 28 -3.60 21.39 28.23
C ILE A 28 -4.03 19.97 27.86
N VAL A 29 -4.27 19.12 28.85
CA VAL A 29 -4.74 17.74 28.64
C VAL A 29 -6.10 17.72 27.94
N LEU A 30 -7.04 18.55 28.38
CA LEU A 30 -8.35 18.70 27.75
C LEU A 30 -8.24 19.23 26.33
N GLY A 31 -7.31 20.15 26.05
CA GLY A 31 -7.02 20.65 24.70
C GLY A 31 -6.56 19.53 23.77
N PHE A 32 -5.66 18.65 24.22
CA PHE A 32 -5.23 17.48 23.44
C PHE A 32 -6.36 16.48 23.20
N ILE A 33 -7.17 16.21 24.22
CA ILE A 33 -8.33 15.30 24.11
C ILE A 33 -9.36 15.89 23.13
N PHE A 34 -9.70 17.17 23.29
CA PHE A 34 -10.61 17.89 22.41
C PHE A 34 -10.11 17.85 20.98
N TRP A 35 -8.84 18.19 20.72
CA TRP A 35 -8.28 18.19 19.37
C TRP A 35 -8.29 16.80 18.73
N SER A 36 -7.95 15.76 19.50
CA SER A 36 -8.01 14.37 19.01
C SER A 36 -9.45 13.95 18.68
N ALA A 37 -10.40 14.24 19.56
CA ALA A 37 -11.81 13.93 19.38
C ALA A 37 -12.42 14.72 18.21
N TRP A 38 -12.15 16.03 18.13
CA TRP A 38 -12.59 16.93 17.06
C TRP A 38 -12.10 16.44 15.70
N THR A 39 -10.78 16.26 15.54
CA THR A 39 -10.23 15.79 14.27
C THR A 39 -10.71 14.39 13.89
N GLY A 40 -10.95 13.53 14.87
CA GLY A 40 -11.59 12.23 14.66
C GLY A 40 -13.03 12.35 14.16
N TYR A 41 -13.83 13.20 14.80
CA TYR A 41 -15.23 13.45 14.44
C TYR A 41 -15.37 14.03 13.04
N VAL A 42 -14.69 15.13 12.73
CA VAL A 42 -14.85 15.81 11.44
C VAL A 42 -14.39 14.91 10.28
N ARG A 43 -13.29 14.17 10.44
CA ARG A 43 -12.83 13.19 9.44
C ARG A 43 -13.81 12.03 9.29
N GLY A 44 -14.34 11.51 10.40
CA GLY A 44 -15.37 10.47 10.37
C GLY A 44 -16.65 10.93 9.66
N TYR A 45 -17.07 12.17 9.93
CA TYR A 45 -18.19 12.82 9.26
C TYR A 45 -17.97 12.93 7.75
N PHE A 46 -16.80 13.44 7.33
CA PHE A 46 -16.40 13.50 5.92
C PHE A 46 -16.44 12.13 5.24
N MET A 47 -15.88 11.10 5.88
CA MET A 47 -15.90 9.73 5.36
C MET A 47 -17.31 9.15 5.22
N SER A 48 -18.18 9.42 6.20
CA SER A 48 -19.57 8.93 6.19
C SER A 48 -20.43 9.60 5.12
N ASN A 49 -20.16 10.86 4.80
CA ASN A 49 -20.86 11.61 3.75
C ASN A 49 -20.29 11.36 2.35
N THR A 50 -19.09 10.79 2.25
CA THR A 50 -18.51 10.44 0.96
C THR A 50 -19.25 9.24 0.37
N LYS A 51 -19.90 9.45 -0.78
CA LYS A 51 -20.53 8.36 -1.54
C LYS A 51 -19.46 7.54 -2.26
N TRP A 52 -19.49 6.24 -2.04
CA TRP A 52 -18.54 5.30 -2.63
C TRP A 52 -19.25 4.44 -3.67
N ILE A 53 -18.55 4.15 -4.76
CA ILE A 53 -19.01 3.23 -5.81
C ILE A 53 -17.97 2.12 -5.99
N LEU A 54 -18.46 0.95 -6.41
CA LEU A 54 -17.63 -0.18 -6.83
C LEU A 54 -17.83 -0.37 -8.33
N LEU A 55 -16.75 -0.22 -9.09
CA LEU A 55 -16.74 -0.46 -10.53
C LEU A 55 -16.18 -1.84 -10.77
N GLU A 56 -16.95 -2.71 -11.42
CA GLU A 56 -16.45 -3.98 -11.93
C GLU A 56 -16.02 -3.80 -13.38
N ILE A 57 -14.83 -4.31 -13.70
CA ILE A 57 -14.24 -4.19 -15.03
C ILE A 57 -14.13 -5.57 -15.65
N LYS A 58 -14.86 -5.75 -16.75
CA LYS A 58 -14.79 -6.96 -17.58
C LYS A 58 -13.96 -6.68 -18.81
N VAL A 59 -12.90 -7.46 -18.98
CA VAL A 59 -11.93 -7.28 -20.07
C VAL A 59 -12.19 -8.34 -21.14
N PRO A 60 -12.13 -7.99 -22.43
CA PRO A 60 -12.31 -8.97 -23.51
C PRO A 60 -11.23 -10.03 -23.52
N ARG A 61 -11.54 -11.19 -24.13
CA ARG A 61 -10.58 -12.28 -24.33
C ARG A 61 -9.36 -11.88 -25.16
N GLU A 62 -9.52 -10.95 -26.09
CA GLU A 62 -8.51 -10.60 -27.11
C GLU A 62 -7.56 -9.48 -26.68
N GLN A 63 -7.47 -9.20 -25.38
CA GLN A 63 -6.66 -8.10 -24.87
C GLN A 63 -5.16 -8.44 -24.91
N THR A 64 -4.37 -7.60 -25.59
CA THR A 64 -2.91 -7.80 -25.76
C THR A 64 -2.03 -6.72 -25.11
N LYS A 65 -2.60 -5.68 -24.47
CA LYS A 65 -1.77 -4.65 -23.82
C LYS A 65 -0.99 -5.24 -22.64
N SER A 66 0.26 -4.83 -22.52
CA SER A 66 1.12 -5.18 -21.40
C SER A 66 0.72 -4.46 -20.10
N PRO A 67 1.22 -4.90 -18.92
CA PRO A 67 0.98 -4.24 -17.64
C PRO A 67 1.35 -2.75 -17.63
N LYS A 68 2.24 -2.31 -18.53
CA LYS A 68 2.59 -0.91 -18.75
C LYS A 68 1.38 0.01 -19.01
N ALA A 69 0.33 -0.50 -19.64
CA ALA A 69 -0.90 0.26 -19.85
C ALA A 69 -1.57 0.65 -18.51
N MET A 70 -1.45 -0.20 -17.49
CA MET A 70 -1.96 0.11 -16.15
C MET A 70 -1.18 1.23 -15.48
N GLU A 71 0.12 1.40 -15.74
CA GLU A 71 0.87 2.55 -15.20
C GLU A 71 0.25 3.88 -15.62
N SER A 72 -0.28 3.97 -16.84
CA SER A 72 -0.97 5.17 -17.34
C SER A 72 -2.28 5.42 -16.62
N ILE A 73 -3.06 4.37 -16.32
CA ILE A 73 -4.29 4.47 -15.52
C ILE A 73 -3.96 4.94 -14.10
N LEU A 74 -2.93 4.35 -13.49
CA LEU A 74 -2.45 4.70 -12.16
C LEU A 74 -1.98 6.16 -12.12
N ALA A 75 -1.26 6.65 -13.14
CA ALA A 75 -0.88 8.05 -13.23
C ALA A 75 -2.10 8.99 -13.16
N GLY A 76 -3.19 8.65 -13.86
CA GLY A 76 -4.46 9.38 -13.75
C GLY A 76 -5.07 9.35 -12.35
N ILE A 77 -5.00 8.22 -11.65
CA ILE A 77 -5.44 8.09 -10.25
C ILE A 77 -4.56 8.93 -9.31
N ASN A 78 -3.24 8.95 -9.53
CA ASN A 78 -2.31 9.74 -8.71
C ASN A 78 -2.59 11.25 -8.78
N GLY A 79 -3.05 11.74 -9.93
CA GLY A 79 -3.44 13.13 -10.13
C GLY A 79 -4.55 13.63 -9.20
N THR A 80 -5.23 12.74 -8.48
CA THR A 80 -6.21 13.09 -7.44
C THR A 80 -5.59 13.51 -6.11
N ASN A 81 -4.25 13.52 -6.01
CA ASN A 81 -3.53 13.90 -4.80
C ASN A 81 -3.73 15.37 -4.43
N ARG A 82 -4.69 15.63 -3.54
CA ARG A 82 -4.91 16.94 -2.94
C ARG A 82 -4.91 16.82 -1.43
N LEU A 83 -3.89 17.39 -0.80
CA LEU A 83 -3.82 17.44 0.66
C LEU A 83 -4.84 18.43 1.26
N GLY A 84 -5.30 19.43 0.50
CA GLY A 84 -6.21 20.49 0.97
C GLY A 84 -5.52 21.50 1.89
N ASN A 85 -6.18 22.63 2.16
CA ASN A 85 -5.66 23.66 3.06
C ASN A 85 -5.91 23.31 4.56
N MET A 86 -5.33 24.09 5.49
CA MET A 86 -5.46 23.81 6.93
C MET A 86 -6.92 23.83 7.40
N TRP A 87 -7.73 24.74 6.88
CA TRP A 87 -9.15 24.83 7.22
C TRP A 87 -9.91 23.59 6.76
N GLU A 88 -9.75 23.20 5.51
CA GLU A 88 -10.35 22.00 4.92
C GLU A 88 -9.99 20.75 5.72
N ARG A 89 -8.72 20.58 6.10
CA ARG A 89 -8.25 19.39 6.84
C ARG A 89 -8.80 19.30 8.26
N TYR A 90 -8.89 20.41 8.97
CA TYR A 90 -9.20 20.41 10.41
C TYR A 90 -10.63 20.82 10.74
N TRP A 91 -11.33 21.53 9.86
CA TRP A 91 -12.72 21.98 10.06
C TRP A 91 -13.72 21.29 9.13
N ASN A 92 -13.33 20.98 7.89
CA ASN A 92 -14.19 20.22 6.96
C ASN A 92 -13.87 18.72 6.94
N GLY A 93 -12.75 18.32 7.57
CA GLY A 93 -12.35 16.93 7.70
C GLY A 93 -11.79 16.34 6.41
N TRP A 94 -11.30 17.19 5.50
CA TRP A 94 -10.76 16.79 4.21
C TRP A 94 -9.67 15.72 4.38
N LEU A 95 -9.85 14.63 3.62
CA LEU A 95 -8.89 13.54 3.51
C LEU A 95 -8.46 13.43 2.05
N THR A 96 -7.18 13.16 1.83
CA THR A 96 -6.69 12.79 0.49
C THR A 96 -7.49 11.59 -0.01
N ALA A 97 -7.96 11.65 -1.25
CA ALA A 97 -8.71 10.57 -1.85
C ALA A 97 -7.87 9.28 -1.88
N TRP A 98 -8.55 8.15 -1.66
CA TRP A 98 -7.96 6.82 -1.83
C TRP A 98 -8.90 5.93 -2.63
N PHE A 99 -8.31 4.92 -3.24
CA PHE A 99 -8.97 3.97 -4.12
C PHE A 99 -8.69 2.56 -3.62
N SER A 100 -9.55 1.60 -3.99
CA SER A 100 -9.32 0.18 -3.73
C SER A 100 -9.24 -0.54 -5.06
N LEU A 101 -8.10 -1.14 -5.38
CA LEU A 101 -7.91 -2.02 -6.52
C LEU A 101 -8.07 -3.45 -6.00
N GLU A 102 -9.04 -4.20 -6.51
CA GLU A 102 -9.41 -5.49 -5.94
C GLU A 102 -9.45 -6.57 -7.02
N ILE A 103 -8.86 -7.73 -6.71
CA ILE A 103 -8.95 -8.95 -7.51
C ILE A 103 -9.67 -9.98 -6.64
N VAL A 104 -10.82 -10.46 -7.12
CA VAL A 104 -11.66 -11.41 -6.39
C VAL A 104 -11.73 -12.70 -7.19
N GLY A 105 -11.35 -13.80 -6.54
CA GLY A 105 -11.57 -15.14 -7.04
C GLY A 105 -12.72 -15.81 -6.31
N ASP A 106 -13.64 -16.41 -7.07
CA ASP A 106 -14.71 -17.24 -6.54
C ASP A 106 -15.03 -18.40 -7.51
N ALA A 107 -16.09 -19.16 -7.22
CA ALA A 107 -16.48 -20.30 -8.05
C ALA A 107 -16.90 -19.93 -9.48
N THR A 108 -17.34 -18.69 -9.72
CA THR A 108 -17.73 -18.16 -11.03
C THR A 108 -16.54 -17.71 -11.84
N GLY A 109 -15.49 -17.21 -11.17
CA GLY A 109 -14.32 -16.71 -11.87
C GLY A 109 -13.43 -15.74 -11.12
N VAL A 110 -12.65 -15.03 -11.93
CA VAL A 110 -11.81 -13.91 -11.49
C VAL A 110 -12.44 -12.61 -11.92
N HIS A 111 -12.64 -11.72 -10.95
CA HIS A 111 -13.29 -10.43 -11.12
C HIS A 111 -12.35 -9.31 -10.70
N PHE A 112 -12.32 -8.24 -11.48
CA PHE A 112 -11.53 -7.05 -11.21
C PHE A 112 -12.43 -5.90 -10.81
N TYR A 113 -12.11 -5.26 -9.68
CA TYR A 113 -12.88 -4.13 -9.19
C TYR A 113 -12.01 -2.92 -8.86
N VAL A 114 -12.58 -1.74 -9.07
CA VAL A 114 -12.05 -0.47 -8.57
C VAL A 114 -13.11 0.21 -7.72
N ARG A 115 -12.83 0.38 -6.43
CA ARG A 115 -13.66 1.20 -5.54
C ARG A 115 -13.13 2.62 -5.51
N ALA A 116 -14.00 3.58 -5.77
CA ALA A 116 -13.66 5.00 -5.81
C ALA A 116 -14.77 5.85 -5.16
N PRO A 117 -14.47 7.07 -4.71
CA PRO A 117 -15.50 8.07 -4.46
C PRO A 117 -16.29 8.34 -5.75
N GLU A 118 -17.62 8.47 -5.65
CA GLU A 118 -18.52 8.68 -6.79
C GLU A 118 -18.11 9.88 -7.65
N PHE A 119 -17.56 10.92 -7.02
CA PHE A 119 -17.00 12.10 -7.67
C PHE A 119 -15.95 11.77 -8.74
N PHE A 120 -15.14 10.73 -8.54
CA PHE A 120 -14.08 10.32 -9.48
C PHE A 120 -14.53 9.25 -10.47
N LYS A 121 -15.82 8.85 -10.49
CA LYS A 121 -16.35 7.81 -11.39
C LYS A 121 -15.93 8.01 -12.84
N ARG A 122 -16.30 9.16 -13.40
CA ARG A 122 -16.03 9.51 -14.80
C ARG A 122 -14.54 9.52 -15.12
N MET A 123 -13.72 9.98 -14.19
CA MET A 123 -12.27 10.02 -14.34
C MET A 123 -11.71 8.59 -14.42
N VAL A 124 -12.10 7.71 -13.49
CA VAL A 124 -11.64 6.31 -13.49
C VAL A 124 -12.10 5.58 -14.76
N GLU A 125 -13.36 5.71 -15.14
CA GLU A 125 -13.89 5.14 -16.39
C GLU A 125 -13.11 5.63 -17.60
N SER A 126 -12.86 6.93 -17.72
CA SER A 126 -12.13 7.51 -18.86
C SER A 126 -10.69 6.99 -18.94
N GLN A 127 -10.00 6.88 -17.81
CA GLN A 127 -8.62 6.36 -17.78
C GLN A 127 -8.57 4.89 -18.21
N ILE A 128 -9.53 4.08 -17.75
CA ILE A 128 -9.60 2.66 -18.12
C ILE A 128 -9.95 2.52 -19.60
N TYR A 129 -10.97 3.23 -20.09
CA TYR A 129 -11.36 3.19 -21.52
C TYR A 129 -10.26 3.70 -22.46
N ALA A 130 -9.43 4.65 -22.03
CA ALA A 130 -8.32 5.14 -22.83
C ALA A 130 -7.28 4.04 -23.13
N GLN A 131 -7.07 3.12 -22.21
CA GLN A 131 -6.10 2.02 -22.36
C GLN A 131 -6.75 0.71 -22.82
N TYR A 132 -8.02 0.49 -22.43
CA TYR A 132 -8.82 -0.69 -22.72
C TYR A 132 -10.18 -0.30 -23.32
N PRO A 133 -10.25 0.18 -24.57
CA PRO A 133 -11.50 0.70 -25.15
C PRO A 133 -12.63 -0.32 -25.26
N ALA A 134 -12.29 -1.61 -25.28
CA ALA A 134 -13.23 -2.71 -25.44
C ALA A 134 -13.70 -3.32 -24.10
N CYS A 135 -13.24 -2.80 -22.95
CA CYS A 135 -13.73 -3.28 -21.65
C CYS A 135 -15.19 -2.86 -21.40
N GLU A 136 -15.89 -3.59 -20.55
CA GLU A 136 -17.18 -3.18 -20.00
C GLU A 136 -16.99 -2.79 -18.53
N ILE A 137 -17.39 -1.58 -18.18
CA ILE A 137 -17.35 -1.08 -16.81
C ILE A 137 -18.77 -0.97 -16.33
N ARG A 138 -19.10 -1.69 -15.25
CA ARG A 138 -20.42 -1.63 -14.61
C ARG A 138 -20.31 -1.23 -13.15
N VAL A 139 -21.29 -0.49 -12.64
CA VAL A 139 -21.42 -0.25 -11.20
C VAL A 139 -21.98 -1.52 -10.59
N ALA A 140 -21.17 -2.22 -9.80
CA ALA A 140 -21.53 -3.46 -9.17
C ALA A 140 -21.98 -3.24 -7.72
N GLU A 141 -22.81 -4.14 -7.22
CA GLU A 141 -23.03 -4.23 -5.78
C GLU A 141 -21.77 -4.76 -5.08
N ASP A 142 -21.59 -4.39 -3.82
CA ASP A 142 -20.43 -4.82 -3.04
C ASP A 142 -20.52 -6.34 -2.77
N TYR A 143 -19.71 -7.13 -3.47
CA TYR A 143 -19.64 -8.59 -3.36
C TYR A 143 -19.42 -9.09 -1.92
N THR A 144 -18.88 -8.24 -1.03
CA THR A 144 -18.73 -8.61 0.39
C THR A 144 -20.07 -8.75 1.12
N LYS A 145 -21.17 -8.25 0.55
CA LYS A 145 -22.53 -8.42 1.10
C LYS A 145 -23.09 -9.83 0.91
N GLU A 146 -22.55 -10.61 -0.02
CA GLU A 146 -22.94 -12.01 -0.26
C GLU A 146 -22.45 -12.97 0.84
N THR A 147 -21.65 -12.46 1.77
CA THR A 147 -20.99 -13.22 2.83
C THR A 147 -21.43 -12.73 4.20
N PRO A 148 -21.25 -13.51 5.28
CA PRO A 148 -21.79 -13.15 6.59
C PRO A 148 -21.40 -11.73 7.04
N PRO A 149 -22.31 -10.96 7.67
CA PRO A 149 -22.03 -9.56 8.01
C PRO A 149 -20.94 -9.42 9.08
N ALA A 150 -20.65 -10.47 9.83
CA ALA A 150 -19.60 -10.49 10.83
C ALA A 150 -18.83 -11.80 10.79
N MET A 151 -17.56 -11.73 11.15
CA MET A 151 -16.69 -12.88 11.35
C MET A 151 -16.01 -12.81 12.71
N PRO A 152 -15.71 -13.96 13.35
CA PRO A 152 -16.07 -15.32 12.95
C PRO A 152 -17.57 -15.63 13.16
N THR A 153 -18.15 -16.51 12.33
CA THR A 153 -19.56 -16.97 12.40
C THR A 153 -19.62 -18.50 12.24
N LYS A 154 -20.64 -19.16 12.80
CA LYS A 154 -20.84 -20.62 12.62
C LYS A 154 -21.04 -20.97 11.14
N GLY A 155 -20.38 -22.05 10.70
CA GLY A 155 -20.51 -22.58 9.33
C GLY A 155 -19.55 -21.97 8.30
N TRP A 156 -18.84 -20.90 8.65
CA TRP A 156 -17.84 -20.26 7.78
C TRP A 156 -16.47 -20.25 8.43
N THR A 157 -15.45 -20.49 7.62
CA THR A 157 -14.06 -20.35 8.02
C THR A 157 -13.44 -19.19 7.25
N VAL A 158 -12.65 -18.38 7.96
CA VAL A 158 -11.94 -17.23 7.39
C VAL A 158 -10.49 -17.24 7.81
N TRP A 159 -9.62 -16.97 6.85
CA TRP A 159 -8.20 -16.72 7.08
C TRP A 159 -7.75 -15.55 6.22
N GLY A 160 -6.83 -14.73 6.71
CA GLY A 160 -6.25 -13.70 5.88
C GLY A 160 -5.12 -12.96 6.56
N SER A 161 -4.56 -12.01 5.82
CA SER A 161 -3.42 -11.23 6.28
C SER A 161 -3.28 -9.94 5.47
N GLU A 162 -2.30 -9.15 5.86
CA GLU A 162 -1.76 -8.04 5.07
C GLU A 162 -0.35 -8.42 4.59
N TYR A 163 0.05 -7.92 3.41
CA TYR A 163 1.43 -7.99 2.94
C TYR A 163 2.18 -6.71 3.31
N ILE A 164 3.42 -6.89 3.73
CA ILE A 164 4.38 -5.81 4.00
C ILE A 164 5.72 -6.18 3.35
N HIS A 165 6.58 -5.19 3.16
CA HIS A 165 7.90 -5.42 2.60
C HIS A 165 8.83 -6.22 3.52
N THR A 166 9.71 -7.02 2.90
CA THR A 166 10.80 -7.72 3.59
C THR A 166 11.93 -6.76 3.95
N LYS A 167 12.29 -5.86 3.02
CA LYS A 167 13.30 -4.80 3.13
C LYS A 167 12.64 -3.41 3.27
N PRO A 168 13.40 -2.31 3.49
CA PRO A 168 12.86 -0.95 3.45
C PRO A 168 12.18 -0.61 2.12
N ASP A 169 11.21 0.30 2.14
CA ASP A 169 10.36 0.66 1.00
C ASP A 169 11.13 1.27 -0.19
N ALA A 170 12.36 1.71 0.03
CA ALA A 170 13.26 2.15 -1.04
C ALA A 170 13.52 1.05 -2.07
N TYR A 171 13.69 -0.21 -1.65
CA TYR A 171 13.97 -1.31 -2.56
C TYR A 171 12.70 -1.69 -3.31
N PRO A 172 12.72 -1.74 -4.67
CA PRO A 172 11.57 -2.18 -5.44
C PRO A 172 11.37 -3.69 -5.30
N ILE A 173 10.17 -4.19 -5.59
CA ILE A 173 9.91 -5.59 -5.91
C ILE A 173 10.38 -5.91 -7.34
N ARG A 174 10.39 -7.20 -7.71
CA ARG A 174 10.55 -7.60 -9.10
C ARG A 174 9.33 -7.11 -9.91
N THR A 175 9.56 -6.36 -10.98
CA THR A 175 8.51 -5.74 -11.79
C THR A 175 8.28 -6.50 -13.09
N TYR A 176 7.17 -6.20 -13.79
CA TYR A 176 6.85 -6.82 -15.08
C TYR A 176 7.98 -6.66 -16.12
N GLU A 177 8.76 -5.57 -16.08
CA GLU A 177 9.93 -5.39 -16.96
C GLU A 177 10.99 -6.47 -16.73
N ASP A 178 11.11 -7.00 -15.51
CA ASP A 178 12.05 -8.06 -15.16
C ASP A 178 11.51 -9.48 -15.50
N PHE A 179 10.24 -9.59 -15.93
CA PHE A 179 9.64 -10.82 -16.46
C PHE A 179 9.69 -10.88 -17.99
N GLU A 180 9.87 -9.74 -18.67
CA GLU A 180 10.08 -9.70 -20.11
C GLU A 180 11.47 -10.28 -20.44
N LEU A 181 11.50 -11.38 -21.20
CA LEU A 181 12.75 -12.02 -21.61
C LEU A 181 13.55 -11.09 -22.53
N VAL A 182 14.74 -10.68 -22.11
CA VAL A 182 15.65 -9.83 -22.88
C VAL A 182 16.12 -10.56 -24.14
N GLY A 183 15.83 -10.01 -25.32
CA GLY A 183 16.42 -10.45 -26.60
C GLY A 183 15.45 -11.11 -27.59
N ILE A 184 14.18 -11.32 -27.24
CA ILE A 184 13.17 -11.79 -28.18
C ILE A 184 12.43 -10.56 -28.71
N SER A 185 12.50 -10.35 -30.03
CA SER A 185 11.77 -9.26 -30.69
C SER A 185 10.30 -9.28 -30.25
N SER A 186 9.72 -8.11 -30.06
CA SER A 186 8.34 -7.82 -29.62
C SER A 186 7.20 -8.44 -30.45
N LYS A 187 7.48 -9.44 -31.29
CA LYS A 187 6.55 -10.10 -32.23
C LYS A 187 6.03 -11.46 -31.77
N GLU A 188 6.59 -12.09 -30.74
CA GLU A 188 6.10 -13.36 -30.20
C GLU A 188 5.46 -13.12 -28.82
N GLU A 189 4.22 -12.65 -28.80
CA GLU A 189 3.43 -12.45 -27.57
C GLU A 189 3.32 -13.73 -26.71
N ASP A 190 3.43 -14.90 -27.34
CA ASP A 190 3.31 -16.23 -26.70
C ASP A 190 4.44 -16.57 -25.71
N THR A 191 5.57 -15.85 -25.74
CA THR A 191 6.70 -16.11 -24.83
C THR A 191 6.76 -15.16 -23.63
N LYS A 192 5.85 -14.19 -23.54
CA LYS A 192 5.78 -13.26 -22.40
C LYS A 192 5.09 -13.91 -21.21
N ILE A 193 5.81 -14.04 -20.10
CA ILE A 193 5.25 -14.52 -18.84
C ILE A 193 4.53 -13.35 -18.16
N ASP A 194 3.20 -13.37 -18.16
CA ASP A 194 2.40 -12.40 -17.43
C ASP A 194 2.50 -12.66 -15.90
N PRO A 195 2.89 -11.66 -15.08
CA PRO A 195 3.05 -11.84 -13.64
C PRO A 195 1.79 -12.25 -12.87
N LEU A 196 0.58 -12.00 -13.41
CA LEU A 196 -0.68 -12.40 -12.77
C LEU A 196 -1.22 -13.76 -13.21
N SER A 197 -0.57 -14.44 -14.17
CA SER A 197 -0.99 -15.76 -14.68
C SER A 197 -1.26 -16.75 -13.54
N SER A 198 -0.27 -16.94 -12.66
CA SER A 198 -0.35 -17.87 -11.52
C SER A 198 -1.49 -17.54 -10.56
N LEU A 199 -1.80 -16.25 -10.37
CA LEU A 199 -2.89 -15.80 -9.50
C LEU A 199 -4.26 -16.13 -10.12
N VAL A 200 -4.40 -15.81 -11.40
CA VAL A 200 -5.66 -15.93 -12.13
C VAL A 200 -6.01 -17.41 -12.37
N GLU A 201 -5.01 -18.24 -12.66
CA GLU A 201 -5.16 -19.71 -12.72
C GLU A 201 -5.57 -20.28 -11.36
N PHE A 202 -4.88 -19.89 -10.28
CA PHE A 202 -5.20 -20.35 -8.93
C PHE A 202 -6.63 -20.00 -8.53
N PHE A 203 -7.08 -18.76 -8.78
CA PHE A 203 -8.47 -18.37 -8.51
C PHE A 203 -9.47 -19.14 -9.38
N GLY A 204 -9.10 -19.48 -10.63
CA GLY A 204 -9.90 -20.34 -11.50
C GLY A 204 -10.14 -21.76 -10.96
N THR A 205 -9.35 -22.22 -9.98
CA THR A 205 -9.53 -23.54 -9.36
C THR A 205 -10.63 -23.59 -8.31
N PHE A 206 -11.10 -22.43 -7.82
CA PHE A 206 -12.08 -22.37 -6.72
C PHE A 206 -13.43 -22.99 -7.10
N LYS A 207 -14.03 -23.66 -6.12
CA LYS A 207 -15.32 -24.37 -6.26
C LYS A 207 -16.24 -24.07 -5.07
N GLY A 208 -17.54 -24.31 -5.26
CA GLY A 208 -18.54 -24.17 -4.20
C GLY A 208 -18.57 -22.76 -3.61
N SER A 209 -18.34 -22.66 -2.30
CA SER A 209 -18.33 -21.41 -1.55
C SER A 209 -16.94 -20.80 -1.34
N GLU A 210 -15.89 -21.34 -1.96
CA GLU A 210 -14.53 -20.78 -1.87
C GLU A 210 -14.45 -19.40 -2.50
N ARG A 211 -13.88 -18.46 -1.74
CA ARG A 211 -13.63 -17.09 -2.19
C ARG A 211 -12.30 -16.61 -1.65
N MET A 212 -11.50 -15.99 -2.50
CA MET A 212 -10.32 -15.23 -2.08
C MET A 212 -10.42 -13.81 -2.61
N TRP A 213 -10.22 -12.85 -1.72
CA TRP A 213 -10.28 -11.45 -2.04
C TRP A 213 -8.92 -10.84 -1.80
N LEU A 214 -8.33 -10.25 -2.84
CA LEU A 214 -7.11 -9.46 -2.78
C LEU A 214 -7.48 -7.99 -2.94
N GLN A 215 -7.02 -7.15 -2.02
CA GLN A 215 -7.34 -5.74 -1.94
C GLN A 215 -6.06 -4.93 -1.81
N MET A 216 -5.88 -3.97 -2.70
CA MET A 216 -4.82 -2.97 -2.67
C MET A 216 -5.48 -1.62 -2.48
N VAL A 217 -5.46 -1.12 -1.24
CA VAL A 217 -5.97 0.23 -0.94
C VAL A 217 -4.84 1.21 -1.22
N VAL A 218 -5.04 2.11 -2.17
CA VAL A 218 -3.99 2.97 -2.73
C VAL A 218 -4.33 4.45 -2.56
N ARG A 219 -3.32 5.25 -2.29
CA ARG A 219 -3.35 6.71 -2.41
C ARG A 219 -2.01 7.20 -2.91
N ALA A 220 -1.95 8.41 -3.47
CA ALA A 220 -0.68 8.99 -3.88
C ALA A 220 0.30 9.10 -2.70
N ALA A 221 1.56 8.73 -2.92
CA ALA A 221 2.61 8.91 -1.94
C ALA A 221 3.14 10.36 -1.96
N GLY A 222 3.62 10.84 -0.82
CA GLY A 222 4.43 12.07 -0.78
C GLY A 222 5.86 11.83 -1.27
N GLU A 223 6.71 12.84 -1.24
CA GLU A 223 8.11 12.76 -1.71
C GLU A 223 9.08 12.08 -0.72
N GLY A 224 8.61 11.71 0.48
CA GLY A 224 9.48 11.20 1.55
C GLY A 224 10.25 9.93 1.17
N TRP A 225 9.60 9.00 0.47
CA TRP A 225 10.21 7.73 0.06
C TRP A 225 11.33 7.91 -0.97
N ILE A 226 11.27 8.96 -1.80
CA ILE A 226 12.34 9.29 -2.77
C ILE A 226 13.61 9.71 -2.01
N LYS A 227 13.47 10.49 -0.93
CA LYS A 227 14.59 10.89 -0.07
C LYS A 227 15.21 9.68 0.63
N GLU A 228 14.38 8.75 1.11
CA GLU A 228 14.84 7.49 1.69
C GLU A 228 15.57 6.63 0.65
N GLY A 229 15.04 6.55 -0.59
CA GLY A 229 15.68 5.88 -1.71
C GLY A 229 17.03 6.47 -2.07
N GLN A 230 17.14 7.79 -2.15
CA GLN A 230 18.40 8.48 -2.41
C GLN A 230 19.44 8.20 -1.33
N ALA A 231 19.03 8.19 -0.05
CA ALA A 231 19.94 7.84 1.04
C ALA A 231 20.45 6.40 0.95
N VAL A 232 19.63 5.46 0.45
CA VAL A 232 20.05 4.08 0.17
C VAL A 232 21.03 4.03 -1.01
N VAL A 233 20.76 4.77 -2.09
CA VAL A 233 21.67 4.88 -3.24
C VAL A 233 23.02 5.47 -2.83
N ASP A 234 23.04 6.54 -2.05
CA ASP A 234 24.26 7.17 -1.56
C ASP A 234 25.07 6.21 -0.68
N LYS A 235 24.39 5.45 0.18
CA LYS A 235 25.01 4.42 1.02
C LYS A 235 25.62 3.28 0.20
N LEU A 236 24.92 2.81 -0.83
CA LEU A 236 25.41 1.74 -1.72
C LEU A 236 26.52 2.22 -2.66
N GLY A 237 26.47 3.48 -3.10
CA GLY A 237 27.48 4.14 -3.92
C GLY A 237 28.71 4.62 -3.14
N GLY A 238 28.79 4.36 -1.83
CA GLY A 238 29.95 4.69 -1.00
C GLY A 238 30.08 6.18 -0.64
N LYS A 239 29.05 6.99 -0.87
CA LYS A 239 29.02 8.37 -0.36
C LYS A 239 28.73 8.31 1.15
N LYS A 240 29.54 8.98 1.96
CA LYS A 240 29.26 9.14 3.38
C LYS A 240 27.98 9.97 3.50
N THR A 241 26.87 9.32 3.85
CA THR A 241 25.60 9.99 4.12
C THR A 241 25.80 11.01 5.23
N GLU A 242 25.59 12.29 4.95
CA GLU A 242 25.47 13.32 6.00
C GLU A 242 24.21 12.99 6.81
N GLY A 243 24.41 12.35 7.96
CA GLY A 243 23.33 12.02 8.87
C GLY A 243 22.58 13.29 9.27
N HIS A 244 21.26 13.27 9.11
CA HIS A 244 20.40 14.30 9.69
C HIS A 244 20.75 14.45 11.17
N LYS A 245 21.28 15.63 11.54
CA LYS A 245 21.55 15.95 12.94
C LYS A 245 20.23 15.91 13.72
N PRO A 246 20.15 15.22 14.87
CA PRO A 246 18.96 15.25 15.72
C PRO A 246 18.68 16.69 16.13
N LEU A 247 17.40 17.09 16.10
CA LEU A 247 16.92 18.44 16.47
C LEU A 247 17.36 18.90 17.88
N LEU A 248 17.78 17.97 18.75
CA LEU A 248 18.34 18.24 20.08
C LEU A 248 19.75 18.85 20.06
N GLY A 249 20.47 18.80 18.94
CA GLY A 249 21.81 19.40 18.81
C GLY A 249 21.83 20.91 18.59
N GLN A 250 20.68 21.56 18.32
CA GLN A 250 20.61 23.01 18.10
C GLN A 250 20.60 23.85 19.38
N ILE A 251 20.36 23.24 20.55
CA ILE A 251 20.33 23.97 21.82
C ILE A 251 21.73 24.10 22.45
N VAL A 252 22.65 23.18 22.13
CA VAL A 252 24.01 23.18 22.71
C VAL A 252 24.95 24.16 21.98
N GLY A 253 24.67 24.48 20.71
CA GLY A 253 25.53 25.36 19.90
C GLY A 253 25.49 26.84 20.25
N VAL A 254 24.56 27.30 21.09
CA VAL A 254 24.47 28.72 21.50
C VAL A 254 25.37 29.04 22.71
N VAL A 255 25.84 28.01 23.44
CA VAL A 255 26.65 28.21 24.65
C VAL A 255 28.14 28.32 24.32
N ASP A 256 28.63 27.61 23.29
CA ASP A 256 30.06 27.63 22.91
C ASP A 256 30.47 28.92 22.17
N ASP A 257 29.55 29.57 21.44
CA ASP A 257 29.83 30.83 20.72
C ASP A 257 29.99 32.05 21.65
N ILE A 258 29.56 31.96 22.92
CA ILE A 258 29.76 33.01 23.92
C ILE A 258 31.12 32.87 24.63
N ILE A 259 31.71 31.67 24.65
CA ILE A 259 32.97 31.39 25.36
C ILE A 259 34.19 31.47 24.42
N GLY A 260 34.02 31.23 23.12
CA GLY A 260 35.12 31.22 22.13
C GLY A 260 35.59 32.58 21.60
N GLY A 261 34.94 33.69 21.94
CA GLY A 261 35.15 35.01 21.31
C GLY A 261 36.42 35.78 21.70
N VAL A 262 37.38 35.21 22.44
CA VAL A 262 38.53 35.97 22.99
C VAL A 262 39.91 35.52 22.47
N ALA A 263 40.02 34.46 21.68
CA ALA A 263 41.34 34.01 21.20
C ALA A 263 41.57 34.35 19.72
N GLY A 264 42.17 35.52 19.47
CA GLY A 264 42.68 35.88 18.15
C GLY A 264 43.83 34.97 17.72
N SER A 265 43.75 34.43 16.50
CA SER A 265 44.91 34.03 15.70
C SER A 265 44.49 33.76 14.24
N ALA A 266 45.41 34.07 13.33
CA ALA A 266 45.24 34.18 11.87
C ALA A 266 44.61 32.94 11.19
N PRO A 267 43.93 33.12 10.03
CA PRO A 267 43.34 32.01 9.30
C PRO A 267 44.43 31.11 8.69
N PRO A 268 44.43 29.79 8.92
CA PRO A 268 45.32 28.89 8.22
C PRO A 268 44.80 28.68 6.79
N GLU A 269 45.72 28.68 5.83
CA GLU A 269 45.49 28.33 4.43
C GLU A 269 44.71 27.01 4.30
N LYS A 270 43.57 27.07 3.61
CA LYS A 270 42.85 25.88 3.17
C LYS A 270 43.67 25.18 2.09
N SER A 271 44.48 24.21 2.52
CA SER A 271 44.95 23.15 1.62
C SER A 271 43.75 22.43 1.02
N GLN A 272 43.52 22.64 -0.27
CA GLN A 272 42.59 21.87 -1.07
C GLN A 272 43.09 20.42 -1.07
N LYS A 273 42.48 19.57 -0.24
CA LYS A 273 42.59 18.12 -0.45
C LYS A 273 41.94 17.83 -1.81
N PRO A 274 42.61 17.10 -2.70
CA PRO A 274 42.04 16.78 -4.00
C PRO A 274 40.72 16.04 -3.76
N GLU A 275 39.66 16.57 -4.36
CA GLU A 275 38.40 15.85 -4.50
C GLU A 275 38.74 14.49 -5.10
N LYS A 276 38.45 13.42 -4.36
CA LYS A 276 38.45 12.06 -4.89
C LYS A 276 37.28 11.96 -5.88
N PHE A 277 37.49 12.54 -7.05
CA PHE A 277 36.61 12.44 -8.20
C PHE A 277 36.56 10.96 -8.62
N SER A 278 35.36 10.40 -8.57
CA SER A 278 34.93 9.21 -9.32
C SER A 278 35.76 7.92 -9.25
N ALA A 279 35.92 7.32 -8.07
CA ALA A 279 36.35 5.92 -7.93
C ALA A 279 35.30 4.99 -7.27
N GLY A 280 34.05 5.45 -7.14
CA GLY A 280 32.96 4.68 -6.50
C GLY A 280 32.27 3.67 -7.42
N PHE A 281 32.37 3.83 -8.74
CA PHE A 281 31.65 2.98 -9.71
C PHE A 281 32.47 1.78 -10.23
N PHE A 282 33.80 1.86 -10.23
CA PHE A 282 34.68 0.84 -10.85
C PHE A 282 35.00 -0.38 -9.96
N GLY A 283 34.40 -0.48 -8.77
CA GLY A 283 34.63 -1.60 -7.83
C GLY A 283 33.35 -2.27 -7.32
N LEU A 284 32.17 -1.92 -7.85
CA LEU A 284 30.90 -2.49 -7.37
C LEU A 284 30.66 -3.85 -8.02
N SER A 285 30.21 -4.83 -7.21
CA SER A 285 29.80 -6.13 -7.75
C SER A 285 28.62 -5.96 -8.73
N PRO A 286 28.51 -6.81 -9.77
CA PRO A 286 27.43 -6.71 -10.76
C PRO A 286 26.03 -6.64 -10.14
N GLY A 287 25.77 -7.42 -9.08
CA GLY A 287 24.48 -7.40 -8.38
C GLY A 287 24.16 -6.09 -7.67
N VAL A 288 25.18 -5.37 -7.18
CA VAL A 288 24.99 -4.02 -6.61
C VAL A 288 24.67 -3.01 -7.70
N ILE A 289 25.32 -3.11 -8.87
CA ILE A 289 25.03 -2.26 -10.02
C ILE A 289 23.59 -2.47 -10.50
N GLU A 290 23.12 -3.71 -10.61
CA GLU A 290 21.72 -4.01 -10.94
C GLU A 290 20.75 -3.45 -9.91
N THR A 291 21.06 -3.60 -8.62
CA THR A 291 20.23 -3.06 -7.53
C THR A 291 20.14 -1.53 -7.61
N LEU A 292 21.27 -0.85 -7.87
CA LEU A 292 21.31 0.60 -8.04
C LEU A 292 20.48 1.05 -9.25
N LYS A 293 20.60 0.37 -10.39
CA LYS A 293 19.79 0.65 -11.58
C LYS A 293 18.30 0.48 -11.31
N ALA A 294 17.92 -0.60 -10.63
CA ALA A 294 16.51 -0.85 -10.27
C ALA A 294 15.97 0.22 -9.31
N LEU A 295 16.78 0.64 -8.32
CA LEU A 295 16.43 1.72 -7.40
C LEU A 295 16.22 3.06 -8.14
N GLU A 296 17.17 3.44 -9.00
CA GLU A 296 17.09 4.68 -9.78
C GLU A 296 15.89 4.67 -10.73
N ARG A 297 15.61 3.55 -11.41
CA ARG A 297 14.39 3.37 -12.23
C ARG A 297 13.15 3.56 -11.37
N ASN A 298 13.08 2.91 -10.21
CA ASN A 298 11.90 2.96 -9.35
C ASN A 298 11.60 4.38 -8.84
N MET A 299 12.64 5.11 -8.43
CA MET A 299 12.50 6.50 -7.92
C MET A 299 12.03 7.51 -8.98
N GLN A 300 12.22 7.21 -10.27
CA GLN A 300 11.73 8.06 -11.36
C GLN A 300 10.23 7.87 -11.66
N LYS A 301 9.60 6.86 -11.06
CA LYS A 301 8.19 6.53 -11.25
C LYS A 301 7.32 7.19 -10.19
N ILE A 302 6.02 7.25 -10.50
CA ILE A 302 5.01 7.80 -9.57
C ILE A 302 4.83 6.84 -8.40
N GLY A 303 4.94 7.34 -7.17
CA GLY A 303 4.78 6.54 -5.95
C GLY A 303 3.35 6.51 -5.40
N PHE A 304 2.95 5.36 -4.85
CA PHE A 304 1.70 5.16 -4.13
C PHE A 304 1.98 4.62 -2.74
N GLU A 305 1.29 5.16 -1.74
CA GLU A 305 1.14 4.47 -0.47
C GLU A 305 0.07 3.41 -0.64
N VAL A 306 0.44 2.15 -0.38
CA VAL A 306 -0.39 0.98 -0.63
C VAL A 306 -0.56 0.18 0.66
N GLY A 307 -1.79 -0.23 0.91
CA GLY A 307 -2.14 -1.25 1.87
C GLY A 307 -2.63 -2.50 1.16
N ILE A 308 -1.84 -3.58 1.19
CA ILE A 308 -2.22 -4.84 0.56
C ILE A 308 -2.81 -5.77 1.63
N ARG A 309 -4.04 -6.20 1.41
CA ARG A 309 -4.79 -7.09 2.28
C ARG A 309 -5.43 -8.20 1.48
N TRP A 310 -5.47 -9.39 2.03
CA TRP A 310 -6.23 -10.47 1.43
C TRP A 310 -6.98 -11.30 2.48
N VAL A 311 -8.10 -11.88 2.04
CA VAL A 311 -8.98 -12.71 2.84
C VAL A 311 -9.40 -13.92 2.02
N TYR A 312 -9.22 -15.11 2.56
CA TYR A 312 -9.79 -16.36 2.08
C TYR A 312 -10.92 -16.78 3.00
N LEU A 313 -12.07 -17.11 2.42
CA LEU A 313 -13.25 -17.52 3.14
C LEU A 313 -14.01 -18.57 2.34
N ALA A 314 -14.57 -19.53 3.06
CA ALA A 314 -15.43 -20.56 2.51
C ALA A 314 -16.35 -21.09 3.62
N LYS A 315 -17.42 -21.78 3.24
CA LYS A 315 -18.12 -22.64 4.19
C LYS A 315 -17.18 -23.75 4.67
N ASN A 316 -17.42 -24.24 5.88
CA ASN A 316 -16.53 -25.22 6.51
C ASN A 316 -16.32 -26.49 5.67
N GLU A 317 -17.32 -26.88 4.88
CA GLU A 317 -17.29 -28.06 4.00
C GLU A 317 -16.40 -27.87 2.75
N ASP A 318 -16.33 -26.64 2.22
CA ASP A 318 -15.55 -26.31 1.02
C ASP A 318 -14.16 -25.73 1.37
N TYR A 319 -13.88 -25.48 2.65
CA TYR A 319 -12.68 -24.77 3.07
C TYR A 319 -11.40 -25.59 2.84
N ASN A 320 -10.56 -25.10 1.94
CA ASN A 320 -9.26 -25.68 1.64
C ASN A 320 -8.12 -24.87 2.26
N ALA A 321 -7.53 -25.38 3.34
CA ALA A 321 -6.41 -24.72 4.01
C ALA A 321 -5.16 -24.56 3.11
N LEU A 322 -5.01 -25.36 2.04
CA LEU A 322 -3.89 -25.27 1.09
C LEU A 322 -3.95 -24.00 0.22
N ALA A 323 -5.10 -23.32 0.18
CA ALA A 323 -5.21 -22.02 -0.50
C ALA A 323 -4.27 -20.97 0.11
N ILE A 324 -3.99 -21.05 1.42
CA ILE A 324 -3.12 -20.11 2.15
C ILE A 324 -1.65 -20.20 1.69
N PRO A 325 -0.98 -21.37 1.71
CA PRO A 325 0.37 -21.47 1.19
C PRO A 325 0.44 -21.21 -0.33
N ALA A 326 -0.62 -21.52 -1.10
CA ALA A 326 -0.66 -21.25 -2.53
C ALA A 326 -0.55 -19.75 -2.86
N ILE A 327 -1.41 -18.91 -2.28
CA ILE A 327 -1.33 -17.45 -2.51
C ILE A 327 0.01 -16.85 -2.03
N ASN A 328 0.55 -17.37 -0.93
CA ASN A 328 1.87 -16.95 -0.45
C ASN A 328 3.00 -17.39 -1.38
N GLY A 329 2.89 -18.55 -2.02
CA GLY A 329 3.81 -19.03 -3.04
C GLY A 329 3.80 -18.12 -4.28
N ILE A 330 2.61 -17.73 -4.73
CA ILE A 330 2.44 -16.80 -5.86
C ILE A 330 3.10 -15.46 -5.56
N PHE A 331 2.86 -14.87 -4.38
CA PHE A 331 3.47 -13.59 -4.01
C PHE A 331 5.01 -13.64 -3.82
N LYS A 332 5.63 -14.82 -3.69
CA LYS A 332 7.09 -14.96 -3.65
C LYS A 332 7.75 -14.71 -5.00
N GLN A 333 7.04 -14.86 -6.12
CA GLN A 333 7.63 -14.64 -7.46
C GLN A 333 8.04 -13.18 -7.70
N PHE A 334 7.41 -12.25 -6.97
CA PHE A 334 7.74 -10.83 -6.99
C PHE A 334 8.95 -10.47 -6.11
N ALA A 335 9.52 -11.46 -5.41
CA ALA A 335 10.72 -11.27 -4.60
C ALA A 335 11.97 -11.59 -5.42
N SER A 336 13.04 -10.82 -5.22
CA SER A 336 14.39 -11.18 -5.65
C SER A 336 15.37 -11.04 -4.47
N PRO A 337 16.42 -11.87 -4.37
CA PRO A 337 17.40 -11.78 -3.28
C PRO A 337 18.02 -10.39 -3.13
N ASN A 338 18.25 -9.69 -4.25
CA ASN A 338 18.84 -8.36 -4.29
C ASN A 338 17.79 -7.26 -4.07
N LEU A 339 16.55 -7.49 -4.51
CA LEU A 339 15.44 -6.55 -4.41
C LEU A 339 14.56 -6.83 -3.18
N ASN A 340 13.39 -6.19 -3.12
CA ASN A 340 12.40 -6.37 -2.07
C ASN A 340 11.46 -7.55 -2.39
N GLY A 341 10.52 -7.81 -1.49
CA GLY A 341 9.46 -8.79 -1.69
C GLY A 341 8.41 -8.69 -0.60
N PHE A 342 7.39 -9.53 -0.69
CA PHE A 342 6.27 -9.52 0.24
C PHE A 342 6.42 -10.55 1.35
N LYS A 343 6.08 -10.15 2.58
CA LYS A 343 5.90 -11.04 3.74
C LYS A 343 4.60 -10.73 4.46
N LEU A 344 4.11 -11.71 5.21
CA LEU A 344 2.89 -11.55 6.00
C LEU A 344 3.11 -10.64 7.21
N ASN A 345 2.14 -9.77 7.48
CA ASN A 345 2.10 -8.96 8.69
C ASN A 345 1.60 -9.78 9.89
N GLY A 346 2.51 -10.43 10.62
CA GLY A 346 2.19 -11.28 11.77
C GLY A 346 1.41 -10.59 12.91
N LYS A 347 1.31 -9.26 12.94
CA LYS A 347 0.43 -8.53 13.87
C LYS A 347 -1.05 -8.62 13.50
N VAL A 348 -1.35 -8.80 12.22
CA VAL A 348 -2.70 -8.78 11.64
C VAL A 348 -3.14 -10.16 11.16
N THR A 349 -2.20 -11.01 10.72
CA THR A 349 -2.48 -12.37 10.26
C THR A 349 -3.37 -13.13 11.25
N THR A 350 -4.39 -13.80 10.72
CA THR A 350 -5.34 -14.64 11.49
C THR A 350 -4.71 -15.99 11.87
N SER A 351 -3.49 -15.95 12.40
CA SER A 351 -2.79 -17.08 13.01
C SER A 351 -2.26 -16.60 14.36
N ILE A 352 -2.56 -17.37 15.41
CA ILE A 352 -2.15 -17.10 16.78
C ILE A 352 -1.69 -18.39 17.42
N ASP A 353 -0.53 -18.33 18.06
CA ASP A 353 0.00 -19.40 18.88
C ASP A 353 -0.14 -19.08 20.38
N TYR A 354 -0.18 -20.14 21.19
CA TYR A 354 -0.11 -20.13 22.66
C TYR A 354 -1.29 -19.45 23.39
N VAL A 355 -1.10 -18.22 23.85
CA VAL A 355 -1.91 -17.58 24.89
C VAL A 355 -3.23 -17.03 24.34
N PHE A 356 -4.36 -17.35 25.00
CA PHE A 356 -5.72 -16.93 24.64
C PHE A 356 -6.05 -17.10 23.14
N LYS A 357 -5.61 -18.21 22.55
CA LYS A 357 -5.68 -18.48 21.11
C LYS A 357 -7.07 -18.19 20.51
N LYS A 358 -8.14 -18.74 21.09
CA LYS A 358 -9.51 -18.59 20.58
C LYS A 358 -9.96 -17.12 20.56
N THR A 359 -9.81 -16.41 21.68
CA THR A 359 -10.23 -15.00 21.82
C THR A 359 -9.44 -14.07 20.90
N ARG A 360 -8.12 -14.23 20.85
CA ARG A 360 -7.23 -13.41 20.01
C ARG A 360 -7.44 -13.69 18.53
N LEU A 361 -7.66 -14.95 18.16
CA LEU A 361 -7.96 -15.35 16.78
C LEU A 361 -9.28 -14.72 16.33
N ALA A 362 -10.34 -14.84 17.14
CA ALA A 362 -11.64 -14.24 16.84
C ALA A 362 -11.54 -12.71 16.69
N TYR A 363 -10.78 -12.04 17.57
CA TYR A 363 -10.53 -10.60 17.46
C TYR A 363 -9.80 -10.24 16.16
N ARG A 364 -8.75 -10.98 15.78
CA ARG A 364 -8.01 -10.73 14.53
C ARG A 364 -8.86 -10.98 13.29
N GLN A 365 -9.63 -12.07 13.26
CA GLN A 365 -10.55 -12.38 12.18
C GLN A 365 -11.61 -11.27 12.02
N LYS A 366 -12.23 -10.86 13.13
CA LYS A 366 -13.20 -9.74 13.14
C LYS A 366 -12.58 -8.44 12.62
N ARG A 367 -11.41 -8.07 13.14
CA ARG A 367 -10.70 -6.85 12.75
C ARG A 367 -10.34 -6.87 11.26
N LEU A 368 -9.74 -7.95 10.78
CA LEU A 368 -9.31 -8.08 9.38
C LEU A 368 -10.51 -8.04 8.43
N TYR A 369 -11.54 -8.82 8.74
CA TYR A 369 -12.74 -8.92 7.91
C TYR A 369 -13.48 -7.58 7.82
N ASN A 370 -13.66 -6.89 8.96
CA ASN A 370 -14.25 -5.56 8.97
C ASN A 370 -13.36 -4.55 8.23
N ALA A 371 -12.04 -4.56 8.45
CA ALA A 371 -11.15 -3.66 7.74
C ALA A 371 -11.23 -3.85 6.22
N TYR A 372 -11.33 -5.11 5.75
CA TYR A 372 -11.52 -5.45 4.35
C TYR A 372 -12.82 -4.89 3.79
N ARG A 373 -13.96 -5.21 4.41
CA ARG A 373 -15.30 -4.77 3.95
C ARG A 373 -15.41 -3.26 3.86
N TRP A 374 -14.83 -2.56 4.84
CA TRP A 374 -14.86 -1.11 4.91
C TRP A 374 -13.79 -0.44 4.03
N ARG A 375 -12.92 -1.22 3.36
CA ARG A 375 -11.72 -0.75 2.63
C ARG A 375 -10.89 0.23 3.50
N SER A 376 -10.85 -0.03 4.80
CA SER A 376 -10.23 0.85 5.79
C SER A 376 -8.77 0.45 5.95
N PHE A 377 -7.87 1.38 5.65
CA PHE A 377 -6.43 1.16 5.73
C PHE A 377 -5.67 2.42 6.21
N PHE A 378 -6.00 3.59 5.67
CA PHE A 378 -5.30 4.85 5.99
C PHE A 378 -5.88 5.60 7.19
N HIS A 379 -7.18 5.44 7.44
CA HIS A 379 -7.94 6.22 8.42
C HIS A 379 -8.64 5.29 9.43
N PRO A 380 -9.00 5.81 10.62
CA PRO A 380 -9.85 5.07 11.55
C PRO A 380 -11.13 4.56 10.87
N PRO A 381 -11.73 3.45 11.33
CA PRO A 381 -11.38 2.71 12.56
C PRO A 381 -10.21 1.73 12.39
N TYR A 382 -9.80 1.39 11.17
CA TYR A 382 -8.73 0.42 10.93
C TYR A 382 -7.55 1.05 10.19
N ARG A 383 -6.48 1.32 10.92
CA ARG A 383 -5.19 1.72 10.34
C ARG A 383 -4.30 0.49 10.15
N GLY A 384 -3.82 0.31 8.91
CA GLY A 384 -2.84 -0.72 8.53
C GLY A 384 -1.42 -0.15 8.45
N LYS A 385 -0.43 -1.03 8.33
CA LYS A 385 0.94 -0.60 7.96
C LYS A 385 0.99 -0.48 6.45
N THR A 386 1.24 0.72 5.95
CA THR A 386 1.41 0.99 4.52
C THR A 386 2.83 0.63 4.07
N ILE A 387 2.95 0.35 2.78
CA ILE A 387 4.20 0.27 2.03
C ILE A 387 4.13 1.28 0.89
N VAL A 388 5.26 1.67 0.33
CA VAL A 388 5.29 2.47 -0.90
C VAL A 388 5.61 1.56 -2.08
N LEU A 389 4.81 1.66 -3.14
CA LEU A 389 5.04 1.00 -4.43
C LEU A 389 5.02 2.05 -5.53
N SER A 390 5.91 1.93 -6.50
CA SER A 390 5.81 2.73 -7.72
C SER A 390 4.64 2.30 -8.60
N SER A 391 4.32 3.10 -9.61
CA SER A 391 3.34 2.75 -10.65
C SER A 391 3.69 1.44 -11.34
N GLU A 392 4.97 1.18 -11.58
CA GLU A 392 5.49 -0.04 -12.22
C GLU A 392 5.29 -1.27 -11.32
N GLU A 393 5.63 -1.14 -10.03
CA GLU A 393 5.43 -2.20 -9.04
C GLU A 393 3.94 -2.51 -8.82
N LEU A 394 3.11 -1.47 -8.69
CA LEU A 394 1.67 -1.62 -8.50
C LEU A 394 0.98 -2.19 -9.75
N ALA A 395 1.39 -1.76 -10.95
CA ALA A 395 0.92 -2.34 -12.21
C ALA A 395 1.33 -3.81 -12.37
N THR A 396 2.44 -4.23 -11.77
CA THR A 396 2.90 -5.63 -11.80
C THR A 396 1.97 -6.56 -11.00
N ILE A 397 1.37 -6.06 -9.91
CA ILE A 397 0.52 -6.85 -9.00
C ILE A 397 -0.99 -6.58 -9.19
N TYR A 398 -1.34 -5.59 -10.01
CA TYR A 398 -2.70 -5.31 -10.42
C TYR A 398 -2.69 -4.80 -11.86
N HIS A 399 -3.04 -5.66 -12.81
CA HIS A 399 -3.30 -5.31 -14.20
C HIS A 399 -4.33 -6.28 -14.77
N PHE A 400 -4.84 -5.97 -15.96
CA PHE A 400 -5.72 -6.88 -16.68
C PHE A 400 -4.88 -7.85 -17.50
N PRO A 401 -4.90 -9.17 -17.19
CA PRO A 401 -4.05 -10.15 -17.85
C PRO A 401 -4.43 -10.29 -19.33
N GLY A 402 -3.42 -10.53 -20.16
CA GLY A 402 -3.59 -10.69 -21.61
C GLY A 402 -4.16 -12.05 -22.04
N MET A 403 -4.23 -12.28 -23.35
CA MET A 403 -4.74 -13.52 -23.96
C MET A 403 -4.05 -14.79 -23.46
N VAL A 404 -2.73 -14.71 -23.18
CA VAL A 404 -1.88 -15.85 -22.78
C VAL A 404 -2.39 -16.52 -21.50
N VAL A 405 -3.11 -15.78 -20.64
CA VAL A 405 -3.70 -16.35 -19.43
C VAL A 405 -5.02 -17.04 -19.77
N ALA A 406 -4.96 -18.33 -20.06
CA ALA A 406 -6.09 -19.20 -20.38
C ALA A 406 -6.82 -19.71 -19.12
N ALA A 407 -7.23 -18.79 -18.22
CA ALA A 407 -7.98 -19.22 -17.04
C ALA A 407 -9.43 -19.62 -17.42
N PRO A 408 -9.85 -20.88 -17.19
CA PRO A 408 -11.11 -21.42 -17.72
C PRO A 408 -12.36 -20.70 -17.22
N LYS A 409 -12.27 -20.06 -16.04
CA LYS A 409 -13.40 -19.42 -15.35
C LYS A 409 -13.34 -17.90 -15.35
N MET A 410 -12.43 -17.25 -16.07
CA MET A 410 -12.48 -15.79 -16.12
C MET A 410 -13.71 -15.36 -16.92
N GLU A 411 -14.66 -14.62 -16.31
CA GLU A 411 -15.81 -14.09 -17.03
C GLU A 411 -15.32 -13.01 -17.99
N ARG A 412 -15.24 -13.35 -19.27
CA ARG A 412 -14.76 -12.47 -20.33
C ARG A 412 -15.88 -12.28 -21.34
N ILE A 413 -15.94 -11.09 -21.93
CA ILE A 413 -16.96 -10.76 -22.94
C ILE A 413 -16.59 -11.48 -24.25
N GLU A 414 -17.54 -12.21 -24.83
CA GLU A 414 -17.40 -12.88 -26.12
C GLU A 414 -17.57 -11.86 -27.26
N ALA A 415 -16.45 -11.22 -27.62
CA ALA A 415 -16.34 -10.25 -28.71
C ALA A 415 -17.34 -9.08 -28.65
N LYS A 416 -17.05 -8.06 -29.47
CA LYS A 416 -17.87 -6.85 -29.55
C LYS A 416 -19.29 -7.24 -30.00
N ARG A 417 -20.34 -6.89 -29.24
CA ARG A 417 -21.67 -6.72 -29.86
C ARG A 417 -21.51 -5.57 -30.84
N GLY A 418 -21.35 -5.89 -32.12
CA GLY A 418 -21.25 -4.89 -33.17
C GLY A 418 -22.50 -4.01 -33.10
N ALA A 419 -22.33 -2.74 -32.73
CA ALA A 419 -23.40 -1.77 -32.94
C ALA A 419 -23.71 -1.79 -34.44
N ALA A 420 -24.98 -1.96 -34.78
CA ALA A 420 -25.39 -1.94 -36.17
C ALA A 420 -24.95 -0.60 -36.80
N PRO A 421 -24.44 -0.61 -38.04
CA PRO A 421 -24.02 0.62 -38.70
C PRO A 421 -25.18 1.63 -38.68
N PRO A 422 -24.92 2.92 -38.43
CA PRO A 422 -25.97 3.94 -38.38
C PRO A 422 -26.72 4.15 -39.72
N ASN A 423 -26.31 3.46 -40.79
CA ASN A 423 -26.88 3.52 -42.14
C ASN A 423 -27.71 2.28 -42.51
N LEU A 424 -28.42 1.66 -41.57
CA LEU A 424 -29.47 0.72 -41.96
C LEU A 424 -30.71 1.52 -42.37
N PRO A 425 -31.22 1.36 -43.61
CA PRO A 425 -32.52 1.88 -43.95
C PRO A 425 -33.57 1.21 -43.05
N ILE A 426 -34.47 2.03 -42.50
CA ILE A 426 -35.60 1.62 -41.65
C ILE A 426 -36.53 0.71 -42.43
#